data_AF-A0A8S9YJ48-F1
#
_entry.id   AF-A0A8S9YJ48-F1
#
_cell.length_a   1.000
_cell.length_b   1.000
_cell.length_c   1.000
_cell.angle_alpha   90.00
_cell.angle_beta   90.00
_cell.angle_gamma   90.00
#
_symmetry.space_group_name_H-M   'P 1'
#
loop_
_entity.id
_entity.type
_entity.pdbx_description
1 polymer ?
#
loop_
_entity_poly.entity_id
_entity_poly.type
_entity_poly.pdbx_seq_one_letter_code
_entity_poly.pdbx_strand_id
1 'polypeptide(L)'
;MDPPLPPVDPEQRNIIEKLADFVARNGQEFELLTKEKQRDNPKFAFLHGGEFYEYYNFKVEEARERWQTQRPYKDNYQPVSFRCLSVNKFMIISFN
;
A
#
# COMPACT_ATOMS: atom_id res chain seq x y z
N MET A 1 10.15 -9.22 8.48
CA MET A 1 10.95 -8.15 7.86
C MET A 1 10.95 -7.00 8.84
N ASP A 2 12.12 -6.51 9.22
CA ASP A 2 12.22 -5.29 10.01
C ASP A 2 11.57 -4.13 9.23
N PRO A 3 10.79 -3.27 9.90
CA PRO A 3 10.11 -2.18 9.22
C PRO A 3 11.15 -1.20 8.65
N PRO A 4 10.94 -0.69 7.42
CA PRO A 4 11.81 0.31 6.84
C PRO A 4 11.89 1.56 7.73
N LEU A 5 13.05 2.23 7.72
CA LEU A 5 13.29 3.38 8.58
C LEU A 5 12.34 4.53 8.20
N PRO A 6 11.58 5.09 9.15
CA PRO A 6 10.74 6.23 8.89
C PRO A 6 11.59 7.48 8.62
N PRO A 7 11.08 8.44 7.83
CA PRO A 7 11.73 9.75 7.70
C PRO A 7 11.91 10.41 9.06
N VAL A 8 13.10 10.99 9.28
CA VAL A 8 13.40 11.81 10.46
C VAL A 8 12.47 13.03 10.48
N ASP A 9 12.24 13.63 9.32
CA ASP A 9 11.36 14.78 9.17
C ASP A 9 9.89 14.38 9.35
N PRO A 10 9.17 14.98 10.32
CA PRO A 10 7.78 14.63 10.60
C PRO A 10 6.83 15.09 9.48
N GLU A 11 7.15 16.14 8.74
CA GLU A 11 6.33 16.59 7.61
C GLU A 11 6.42 15.57 6.47
N GLN A 12 7.63 15.12 6.14
CA GLN A 12 7.88 14.08 5.14
C GLN A 12 7.16 12.78 5.48
N ARG A 13 7.22 12.36 6.75
CA ARG A 13 6.51 11.17 7.24
C ARG A 13 4.99 11.30 7.06
N ASN A 14 4.42 12.43 7.46
CA ASN A 14 2.99 12.69 7.30
C ASN A 14 2.54 12.67 5.84
N ILE A 15 3.38 13.18 4.92
CA ILE A 15 3.08 13.16 3.47
C ILE A 15 3.04 11.71 2.97
N ILE A 16 4.03 10.90 3.35
CA ILE A 16 4.10 9.48 2.97
C ILE A 16 2.89 8.72 3.52
N GLU A 17 2.58 8.87 4.80
CA GLU A 17 1.44 8.17 5.43
C GLU A 17 0.11 8.57 4.80
N LYS A 18 -0.11 9.87 4.54
CA LYS A 18 -1.34 10.35 3.87
C LYS A 18 -1.47 9.80 2.47
N LEU A 19 -0.38 9.79 1.70
CA LEU A 19 -0.39 9.24 0.35
C LEU A 19 -0.63 7.73 0.37
N ALA A 20 0.01 7.01 1.29
CA ALA A 20 -0.16 5.58 1.46
C ALA A 20 -1.63 5.21 1.75
N ASP A 21 -2.27 5.93 2.67
CA ASP A 21 -3.70 5.75 2.96
C ASP A 21 -4.57 6.07 1.75
N PHE A 22 -4.24 7.12 1.00
CA PHE A 22 -4.98 7.51 -0.19
C PHE A 22 -4.89 6.46 -1.30
N VAL A 23 -3.70 5.93 -1.56
CA VAL A 23 -3.44 4.89 -2.57
C VAL A 23 -4.03 3.55 -2.14
N ALA A 24 -3.93 3.19 -0.85
CA ALA A 24 -4.54 1.97 -0.32
C ALA A 24 -6.07 1.94 -0.49
N ARG A 25 -6.72 3.10 -0.41
CA ARG A 25 -8.18 3.25 -0.59
C ARG A 25 -8.61 3.32 -2.05
N ASN A 26 -7.90 4.10 -2.87
CA ASN A 26 -8.34 4.44 -4.23
C ASN A 26 -7.66 3.59 -5.32
N GLY A 27 -6.59 2.88 -4.98
CA GLY A 27 -5.83 2.03 -5.90
C GLY A 27 -4.55 2.68 -6.43
N GLN A 28 -3.72 1.86 -7.07
CA GLN A 28 -2.38 2.22 -7.54
C GLN A 28 -2.39 3.24 -8.69
N GLU A 29 -3.49 3.38 -9.44
CA GLU A 29 -3.63 4.41 -10.48
C GLU A 29 -3.44 5.83 -9.92
N PHE A 30 -3.88 6.05 -8.68
CA PHE A 30 -3.69 7.33 -8.00
C PHE A 30 -2.23 7.59 -7.59
N GLU A 31 -1.44 6.56 -7.38
CA GLU A 31 0.00 6.70 -7.19
C GLU A 31 0.65 7.26 -8.46
N LEU A 32 0.33 6.68 -9.62
CA LEU A 32 0.84 7.14 -10.92
C LEU A 32 0.41 8.58 -11.22
N LEU A 33 -0.85 8.92 -10.98
CA LEU A 33 -1.36 10.28 -11.16
C LEU A 33 -0.67 11.27 -10.21
N THR A 34 -0.44 10.89 -8.95
CA THR A 34 0.25 11.75 -7.99
C THR A 34 1.71 11.95 -8.39
N LYS A 35 2.36 10.88 -8.83
CA LYS A 35 3.74 10.90 -9.35
C LYS A 35 3.90 11.80 -10.56
N GLU A 36 2.92 11.82 -11.46
CA GLU A 36 2.94 12.72 -12.62
C GLU A 36 2.67 14.18 -12.21
N LYS A 37 1.63 14.42 -11.39
CA LYS A 37 1.24 15.77 -10.96
C LYS A 37 2.23 16.45 -10.03
N GLN A 38 2.96 15.69 -9.22
CA GLN A 38 3.89 16.20 -8.21
C GLN A 38 5.36 16.00 -8.61
N ARG A 39 5.63 15.77 -9.90
CA ARG A 39 6.99 15.53 -10.42
C ARG A 39 8.00 16.63 -10.02
N ASP A 40 7.56 17.88 -10.03
CA ASP A 40 8.40 19.04 -9.71
C ASP A 40 8.44 19.37 -8.21
N ASN A 41 7.73 18.60 -7.38
CA ASN A 41 7.65 18.85 -5.95
C ASN A 41 8.68 17.99 -5.19
N PRO A 42 9.69 18.59 -4.52
CA PRO A 42 10.71 17.83 -3.80
C PRO A 42 10.14 16.99 -2.67
N LYS A 43 8.98 17.35 -2.11
CA LYS A 43 8.31 16.57 -1.06
C LYS A 43 7.84 15.20 -1.54
N PHE A 44 7.60 15.06 -2.85
CA PHE A 44 7.20 13.80 -3.50
C PHE A 44 8.35 13.12 -4.26
N ALA A 45 9.58 13.62 -4.13
CA ALA A 45 10.75 13.05 -4.81
C ALA A 45 10.96 11.56 -4.48
N PHE A 46 10.51 11.10 -3.30
CA PHE A 46 10.57 9.69 -2.91
C PHE A 46 9.82 8.76 -3.89
N LEU A 47 8.77 9.23 -4.57
CA LEU A 47 8.03 8.45 -5.58
C LEU A 47 8.83 8.16 -6.86
N HIS A 48 9.94 8.89 -7.08
CA HIS A 48 10.79 8.77 -8.26
C HIS A 48 12.09 8.00 -7.99
N GLY A 49 12.13 7.20 -6.93
CA GLY A 49 13.30 6.39 -6.55
C GLY A 49 14.15 7.04 -5.45
N GLY A 50 13.50 7.73 -4.50
CA GLY A 50 14.19 8.26 -3.33
C GLY A 50 14.26 7.26 -2.17
N GLU A 51 15.04 7.60 -1.15
CA GLU A 51 15.34 6.76 0.02
C GLU A 51 14.09 6.26 0.78
N PHE A 52 13.01 7.03 0.76
CA PHE A 52 11.77 6.68 1.48
C PHE A 52 10.75 5.89 0.65
N TYR A 53 11.11 5.44 -0.55
CA TYR A 53 10.20 4.64 -1.38
C TYR A 53 9.82 3.31 -0.71
N GLU A 54 10.77 2.64 -0.07
CA GLU A 54 10.51 1.39 0.65
C GLU A 54 9.58 1.61 1.85
N TYR A 55 9.80 2.70 2.60
CA TYR A 55 8.92 3.09 3.71
C TYR A 55 7.50 3.41 3.24
N TYR A 56 7.37 4.09 2.10
CA TYR A 56 6.09 4.35 1.46
C TYR A 56 5.36 3.05 1.08
N ASN A 57 6.03 2.10 0.41
CA ASN A 57 5.42 0.82 0.02
C ASN A 57 4.93 0.04 1.24
N PHE A 58 5.76 -0.07 2.29
CA PHE A 58 5.36 -0.71 3.53
C PHE A 58 4.11 -0.07 4.14
N LYS A 59 4.01 1.27 4.11
CA LYS A 59 2.81 1.98 4.59
C LYS A 59 1.59 1.78 3.72
N VAL A 60 1.74 1.69 2.40
CA VAL A 60 0.63 1.37 1.48
C VAL A 60 0.07 -0.01 1.79
N GLU A 61 0.95 -1.01 1.99
CA GLU A 61 0.55 -2.37 2.36
C GLU A 61 -0.16 -2.40 3.72
N GLU A 62 0.44 -1.80 4.75
CA GLU A 62 -0.13 -1.70 6.11
C GLU A 62 -1.52 -1.03 6.07
N ALA A 63 -1.66 0.08 5.33
CA ALA A 63 -2.94 0.75 5.14
C ALA A 63 -3.93 -0.14 4.40
N ARG A 64 -3.51 -0.83 3.34
CA ARG A 64 -4.39 -1.71 2.54
C ARG A 64 -4.91 -2.88 3.36
N GLU A 65 -4.07 -3.50 4.19
CA GLU A 65 -4.47 -4.56 5.12
C GLU A 65 -5.43 -4.03 6.19
N ARG A 66 -5.16 -2.85 6.74
CA ARG A 66 -6.07 -2.17 7.68
C ARG A 66 -7.44 -1.89 7.04
N TRP A 67 -7.48 -1.46 5.79
CA TRP A 67 -8.74 -1.23 5.05
C TRP A 67 -9.52 -2.52 4.78
N GLN A 68 -8.82 -3.64 4.57
CA GLN A 68 -9.46 -4.94 4.40
C GLN A 68 -9.99 -5.53 5.72
N THR A 69 -9.22 -5.42 6.81
CA THR A 69 -9.61 -5.94 8.13
C THR A 69 -10.75 -5.12 8.74
N GLN A 70 -10.88 -3.83 8.39
CA GLN A 70 -12.02 -2.98 8.74
C GLN A 70 -13.29 -3.24 7.91
N ARG A 71 -13.33 -4.24 7.02
CA ARG A 71 -14.57 -4.73 6.39
C ARG A 71 -15.15 -5.93 7.16
N PRO A 72 -15.85 -5.76 8.29
CA PRO A 72 -16.65 -6.86 8.81
C PRO A 72 -17.91 -7.02 7.91
N TYR A 73 -18.10 -8.21 7.35
CA TYR A 73 -19.43 -8.79 7.15
C TYR A 73 -20.37 -8.28 6.01
N LYS A 74 -19.88 -7.75 4.89
CA LYS A 74 -20.70 -7.71 3.65
C LYS A 74 -19.88 -8.08 2.41
N ASP A 75 -19.68 -9.38 2.24
CA ASP A 75 -19.74 -10.10 0.96
C ASP A 75 -19.35 -11.56 1.25
N ASN A 76 -20.34 -12.43 1.37
CA ASN A 76 -20.09 -13.87 1.24
C ASN A 76 -19.68 -14.12 -0.21
N TYR A 77 -18.45 -14.61 -0.39
CA TYR A 77 -17.83 -15.09 -1.63
C TYR A 77 -17.58 -14.07 -2.75
N GLN A 78 -16.37 -13.49 -2.77
CA GLN A 78 -15.33 -13.65 -3.81
C GLN A 78 -14.12 -12.74 -3.52
N PRO A 79 -12.87 -13.26 -3.43
CA PRO A 79 -11.71 -12.39 -3.35
C PRO A 79 -11.38 -11.83 -4.74
N VAL A 80 -11.66 -10.55 -4.97
CA VAL A 80 -11.11 -9.84 -6.14
C VAL A 80 -9.62 -9.61 -5.96
N SER A 81 -8.84 -10.60 -6.41
CA SER A 81 -7.49 -10.49 -6.97
C SER A 81 -6.53 -9.52 -6.26
N PHE A 82 -5.84 -10.02 -5.22
CA PHE A 82 -4.47 -9.60 -4.93
C PHE A 82 -3.60 -10.09 -6.06
N ARG A 83 -3.32 -9.26 -7.06
CA ARG A 83 -2.55 -9.71 -8.21
C ARG A 83 -1.10 -9.98 -7.77
N CYS A 84 -0.77 -11.28 -7.79
CA CYS A 84 0.54 -11.91 -7.66
C CYS A 84 1.28 -11.76 -6.32
N LEU A 85 1.03 -12.69 -5.40
CA LEU A 85 2.14 -13.35 -4.70
C LEU A 85 2.11 -14.83 -5.06
N SER A 86 3.12 -15.23 -5.81
CA SER A 86 3.49 -16.62 -6.02
C SER A 86 3.82 -17.23 -4.67
N VAL A 87 2.88 -17.93 -4.04
CA VAL A 87 3.18 -19.06 -3.15
C VAL A 87 2.01 -20.03 -3.20
N ASN A 88 2.33 -21.25 -3.64
CA ASN A 88 1.49 -22.43 -3.57
C ASN A 88 0.71 -22.49 -2.25
N LYS A 89 -0.61 -22.28 -2.32
CA LYS A 89 -1.52 -22.64 -1.23
C LYS A 89 -2.55 -23.61 -1.79
N PHE A 90 -2.09 -24.85 -1.98
CA PHE A 90 -2.95 -26.00 -1.78
C PHE A 90 -3.61 -25.83 -0.42
N MET A 91 -4.88 -25.43 -0.39
CA MET A 91 -5.74 -25.72 0.75
C MET A 91 -6.75 -26.76 0.29
N ILE A 92 -6.20 -27.98 0.24
CA ILE A 92 -6.92 -29.24 0.38
C ILE A 92 -7.74 -29.11 1.66
N ILE A 93 -9.06 -29.28 1.55
CA ILE A 93 -9.83 -30.26 2.32
C ILE A 93 -11.26 -30.25 1.83
N SER A 94 -11.53 -31.12 0.85
CA SER A 94 -12.77 -31.88 0.85
C SER A 94 -12.86 -32.63 2.19
N PHE A 95 -14.02 -32.65 2.84
CA PHE A 95 -14.56 -33.85 3.47
C PHE A 95 -16.06 -33.64 3.74
N ASN A 96 -16.82 -34.50 3.06
CA ASN A 96 -18.19 -35.01 3.30
C ASN A 96 -19.29 -34.07 3.78
#